data_AF-A0A9C9DJ42-F1
#
_entry.id   AF-A0A9C9DJ42-F1
#
_cell.length_a   1.000
_cell.length_b   1.000
_cell.length_c   1.000
_cell.angle_alpha   90.00
_cell.angle_beta   90.00
_cell.angle_gamma   90.00
#
_symmetry.space_group_name_H-M   'P 1'
#
loop_
_entity.id
_entity.type
_entity.pdbx_description
1 polymer ?
#
loop_
_entity_poly.entity_id
_entity_poly.type
_entity_poly.pdbx_seq_one_letter_code
_entity_poly.pdbx_strand_id
1 'polypeptide(L)'
;KEVEANESRKKEQAEKGFDGLTFFVYRTLLDAKIEKAEDVSRKIKDAFVEFPNWKKSESVLRELRKKVTFAIFSEMDDIDQVASIVNELFTILGKVGRI
;
A
#
# COMPACT_ATOMS: atom_id res chain seq x y z
N LYS A 1 -10.24 23.67 7.54
CA LYS A 1 -9.02 23.29 6.80
C LYS A 1 -8.91 21.79 6.46
N GLU A 2 -9.87 20.92 6.84
CA GLU A 2 -9.89 19.51 6.37
C GLU A 2 -10.51 19.34 4.97
N VAL A 3 -11.45 20.21 4.58
CA VAL A 3 -12.14 20.13 3.27
C VAL A 3 -11.16 20.36 2.12
N GLU A 4 -10.32 21.40 2.20
CA GLU A 4 -9.27 21.70 1.20
C GLU A 4 -8.22 20.57 1.11
N ALA A 5 -7.86 19.97 2.25
CA ALA A 5 -6.96 18.82 2.29
C ALA A 5 -7.62 17.57 1.68
N ASN A 6 -8.94 17.40 1.79
CA ASN A 6 -9.67 16.31 1.14
C ASN A 6 -9.83 16.55 -0.37
N GLU A 7 -10.05 17.79 -0.80
CA GLU A 7 -10.16 18.14 -2.23
C GLU A 7 -8.83 17.98 -2.97
N SER A 8 -7.72 18.44 -2.37
CA SER A 8 -6.37 18.22 -2.91
C SER A 8 -6.03 16.73 -3.00
N ARG A 9 -6.38 15.94 -1.96
CA ARG A 9 -6.23 14.47 -1.98
C ARG A 9 -7.04 13.81 -3.10
N LYS A 10 -8.30 14.21 -3.30
CA LYS A 10 -9.14 13.69 -4.39
C LYS A 10 -8.59 14.06 -5.77
N LYS A 11 -8.02 15.26 -5.91
CA LYS A 11 -7.41 15.73 -7.16
C LYS A 11 -6.17 14.91 -7.51
N GLU A 12 -5.27 14.69 -6.55
CA GLU A 12 -4.07 13.86 -6.74
C GLU A 12 -4.44 12.40 -7.09
N GLN A 13 -5.47 11.85 -6.44
CA GLN A 13 -5.99 10.51 -6.76
C GLN A 13 -6.50 10.41 -8.20
N ALA A 14 -7.28 11.41 -8.65
CA ALA A 14 -7.84 11.46 -10.00
C ALA A 14 -6.76 11.67 -11.07
N GLU A 15 -5.78 12.54 -10.80
CA GLU A 15 -4.65 12.81 -11.71
C GLU A 15 -3.78 11.57 -11.92
N LYS A 16 -3.59 10.74 -10.88
CA LYS A 16 -2.78 9.50 -10.96
C LYS A 16 -3.56 8.28 -11.46
N GLY A 17 -4.89 8.36 -11.54
CA GLY A 17 -5.77 7.24 -11.90
C GLY A 17 -5.76 6.11 -10.85
N PHE A 18 -5.53 6.45 -9.58
CA PHE A 18 -5.44 5.45 -8.51
C PHE A 18 -6.81 5.08 -7.96
N ASP A 19 -7.06 3.77 -7.84
CA ASP A 19 -8.13 3.27 -6.99
C ASP A 19 -7.83 3.55 -5.51
N GLY A 20 -8.84 3.40 -4.64
CA GLY A 20 -8.71 3.75 -3.22
C GLY A 20 -7.61 2.96 -2.50
N LEU A 21 -7.35 1.71 -2.90
CA LEU A 21 -6.28 0.89 -2.32
C LEU A 21 -4.91 1.40 -2.76
N THR A 22 -4.73 1.63 -4.06
CA THR A 22 -3.47 2.10 -4.64
C THR A 22 -3.11 3.48 -4.08
N PHE A 23 -4.09 4.37 -3.93
CA PHE A 23 -3.87 5.69 -3.34
C PHE A 23 -3.51 5.61 -1.85
N PHE A 24 -4.16 4.73 -1.09
CA PHE A 24 -3.82 4.49 0.31
C PHE A 24 -2.36 4.01 0.46
N VAL A 25 -1.98 2.97 -0.29
CA VAL A 25 -0.61 2.46 -0.33
C VAL A 25 0.36 3.59 -0.66
N TYR A 26 0.09 4.35 -1.73
CA TYR A 26 0.93 5.47 -2.15
C TYR A 26 1.14 6.52 -1.05
N ARG A 27 0.09 6.92 -0.33
CA ARG A 27 0.24 7.86 0.80
C ARG A 27 1.06 7.25 1.94
N THR A 28 0.84 5.99 2.30
CA THR A 28 1.66 5.30 3.31
C THR A 28 3.14 5.31 2.94
N LEU A 29 3.47 5.05 1.67
CA LEU A 29 4.86 5.05 1.20
C LEU A 29 5.48 6.46 1.17
N LEU A 30 4.71 7.48 0.81
CA LEU A 30 5.15 8.88 0.88
C LEU A 30 5.43 9.32 2.32
N ASP A 31 4.55 8.97 3.25
CA ASP A 31 4.71 9.31 4.67
C ASP A 31 5.94 8.60 5.26
N ALA A 32 6.27 7.41 4.73
CA ALA A 32 7.50 6.67 5.00
C ALA A 32 8.75 7.17 4.25
N LYS A 33 8.63 8.23 3.43
CA LYS A 33 9.70 8.85 2.63
C LYS A 33 10.37 7.91 1.61
N ILE A 34 9.59 6.99 1.01
CA ILE A 34 10.08 6.13 -0.07
C ILE A 34 10.15 6.94 -1.37
N GLU A 35 11.32 7.00 -2.00
CA GLU A 35 11.58 7.85 -3.16
C GLU A 35 10.69 7.51 -4.36
N LYS A 36 10.62 6.23 -4.76
CA LYS A 36 9.77 5.77 -5.88
C LYS A 36 8.40 5.25 -5.41
N ALA A 37 7.75 5.99 -4.51
CA ALA A 37 6.47 5.60 -3.92
C ALA A 37 5.40 5.25 -4.98
N GLU A 38 5.37 5.97 -6.12
CA GLU A 38 4.42 5.69 -7.20
C GLU A 38 4.66 4.30 -7.84
N ASP A 39 5.90 4.00 -8.21
CA ASP A 39 6.26 2.72 -8.84
C ASP A 39 6.04 1.55 -7.89
N VAL A 40 6.41 1.72 -6.63
CA VAL A 40 6.17 0.71 -5.58
C VAL A 40 4.67 0.49 -5.37
N SER A 41 3.86 1.55 -5.41
CA SER A 41 2.40 1.43 -5.29
C SER A 41 1.79 0.63 -6.45
N ARG A 42 2.28 0.84 -7.68
CA ARG A 42 1.84 0.06 -8.86
C ARG A 42 2.24 -1.42 -8.72
N LYS A 43 3.48 -1.71 -8.31
CA LYS A 43 3.93 -3.09 -8.03
C LYS A 43 3.08 -3.77 -6.95
N ILE A 44 2.75 -3.04 -5.88
CA ILE A 44 1.90 -3.55 -4.81
C ILE A 44 0.48 -3.82 -5.33
N LYS A 45 -0.10 -2.91 -6.12
CA LYS A 45 -1.40 -3.12 -6.78
C LYS A 45 -1.41 -4.41 -7.59
N ASP A 46 -0.40 -4.64 -8.42
CA ASP A 46 -0.30 -5.85 -9.24
C ASP A 46 -0.25 -7.12 -8.39
N ALA A 47 0.46 -7.09 -7.26
CA ALA A 47 0.45 -8.19 -6.30
C ALA A 47 -0.95 -8.45 -5.70
N PHE A 48 -1.71 -7.41 -5.37
CA PHE A 48 -3.10 -7.58 -4.90
C PHE A 48 -4.01 -8.18 -5.98
N VAL A 49 -3.81 -7.84 -7.25
CA VAL A 49 -4.54 -8.42 -8.40
C VAL A 49 -4.19 -9.90 -8.59
N GLU A 50 -2.92 -10.27 -8.39
CA GLU A 50 -2.46 -11.67 -8.47
C GLU A 50 -2.99 -12.53 -7.31
N PHE A 51 -3.23 -11.93 -6.15
CA PHE A 51 -3.69 -12.62 -4.94
C PHE A 51 -5.09 -12.19 -4.50
N PRO A 52 -6.15 -12.30 -5.31
CA PRO A 52 -7.47 -11.71 -5.02
C PRO A 52 -8.16 -12.33 -3.79
N ASN A 53 -7.78 -13.56 -3.42
CA ASN A 53 -8.34 -14.30 -2.28
C ASN A 53 -7.49 -14.23 -1.01
N TRP A 54 -6.57 -13.26 -0.89
CA TRP A 54 -5.65 -13.12 0.23
C TRP A 54 -6.32 -13.06 1.61
N LYS A 55 -7.55 -12.55 1.72
CA LYS A 55 -8.31 -12.53 2.98
C LYS A 55 -8.83 -13.90 3.44
N LYS A 56 -8.89 -14.88 2.52
CA LYS A 56 -9.49 -16.20 2.77
C LYS A 56 -8.46 -17.30 3.01
N SER A 57 -7.17 -17.02 2.82
CA SER A 57 -6.11 -18.01 2.95
C SER A 57 -4.87 -17.38 3.55
N GLU A 58 -4.41 -17.95 4.67
CA GLU A 58 -3.17 -17.51 5.34
C GLU A 58 -1.94 -17.71 4.46
N SER A 59 -1.90 -18.77 3.66
CA SER A 59 -0.77 -19.01 2.74
C SER A 59 -0.71 -17.95 1.65
N VAL A 60 -1.86 -17.58 1.08
CA VAL A 60 -1.96 -16.50 0.07
C VAL A 60 -1.61 -15.15 0.69
N LEU A 61 -2.08 -14.87 1.91
CA LEU A 61 -1.71 -13.67 2.65
C LEU A 61 -0.19 -13.60 2.87
N ARG A 62 0.44 -14.72 3.24
CA ARG A 62 1.89 -14.78 3.45
C ARG A 62 2.67 -14.46 2.17
N GLU A 63 2.27 -15.03 1.03
CA GLU A 63 2.92 -14.74 -0.26
C GLU A 63 2.71 -13.30 -0.70
N LEU A 64 1.50 -12.75 -0.53
CA LEU A 64 1.22 -11.35 -0.80
C LEU A 64 2.08 -10.43 0.08
N ARG A 65 2.16 -10.67 1.39
CA ARG A 65 3.01 -9.90 2.32
C ARG A 65 4.47 -9.95 1.91
N LYS A 66 4.96 -11.12 1.48
CA LYS A 66 6.32 -11.29 0.97
C LYS A 66 6.57 -10.43 -0.27
N LYS A 67 5.67 -10.43 -1.26
CA LYS A 67 5.80 -9.57 -2.46
C LYS A 67 5.83 -8.09 -2.11
N VAL A 68 4.93 -7.65 -1.22
CA VAL A 68 4.89 -6.26 -0.74
C VAL A 68 6.19 -5.89 -0.02
N THR A 69 6.70 -6.77 0.84
CA THR A 69 7.98 -6.55 1.55
C THR A 69 9.11 -6.32 0.56
N PHE A 70 9.25 -7.16 -0.47
CA PHE A 70 10.31 -6.99 -1.48
C PHE A 70 10.14 -5.74 -2.34
N ALA A 71 8.89 -5.36 -2.66
CA ALA A 71 8.64 -4.13 -3.40
C ALA A 71 9.10 -2.89 -2.63
N ILE A 72 8.85 -2.85 -1.31
CA ILE A 72 9.26 -1.74 -0.45
C ILE A 72 10.79 -1.79 -0.22
N PHE A 73 11.34 -2.96 0.08
CA PHE A 73 12.77 -3.15 0.29
C PHE A 73 13.61 -2.74 -0.92
N SER A 74 13.05 -2.83 -2.14
CA SER A 74 13.75 -2.37 -3.35
C SER A 74 14.05 -0.86 -3.40
N GLU A 75 13.45 -0.07 -2.50
CA GLU A 75 13.65 1.38 -2.38
C GLU A 75 14.08 1.80 -0.96
N MET A 76 14.30 0.85 -0.05
CA MET A 76 14.63 1.11 1.36
C MET A 76 15.38 -0.08 1.96
N ASP A 77 16.65 0.13 2.33
CA ASP A 77 17.52 -0.92 2.89
C ASP A 77 17.37 -1.11 4.42
N ASP A 78 16.45 -0.39 5.07
CA ASP A 78 16.12 -0.57 6.50
C ASP A 78 15.04 -1.64 6.68
N ILE A 79 15.48 -2.86 7.03
CA ILE A 79 14.60 -4.01 7.25
C ILE A 79 13.55 -3.77 8.34
N ASP A 80 13.92 -3.08 9.42
CA ASP A 80 13.00 -2.85 10.54
C ASP A 80 11.92 -1.86 10.13
N GLN A 81 12.29 -0.81 9.40
CA GLN A 81 11.34 0.15 8.84
C GLN A 81 10.42 -0.50 7.80
N VAL A 82 10.97 -1.32 6.90
CA VAL A 82 10.17 -2.08 5.92
C VAL A 82 9.16 -2.98 6.62
N ALA A 83 9.59 -3.72 7.65
CA ALA A 83 8.69 -4.59 8.42
C ALA A 83 7.57 -3.78 9.09
N SER A 84 7.89 -2.61 9.65
CA SER A 84 6.90 -1.71 10.25
C SER A 84 5.85 -1.23 9.25
N ILE A 85 6.28 -0.76 8.07
CA ILE A 85 5.38 -0.28 7.01
C ILE A 85 4.46 -1.40 6.52
N VAL A 86 5.02 -2.59 6.27
CA VAL A 86 4.23 -3.77 5.84
C VAL A 86 3.22 -4.13 6.92
N ASN A 87 3.62 -4.15 8.19
CA ASN A 87 2.71 -4.44 9.30
C ASN A 87 1.55 -3.45 9.35
N GLU A 88 1.83 -2.15 9.33
CA GLU A 88 0.83 -1.09 9.35
C GLU A 88 -0.16 -1.21 8.17
N LEU A 89 0.37 -1.39 6.96
CA LEU A 89 -0.43 -1.54 5.75
C LEU A 89 -1.45 -2.68 5.90
N PHE A 90 -1.01 -3.88 6.26
CA PHE A 90 -1.90 -5.03 6.38
C PHE A 90 -2.82 -4.96 7.60
N THR A 91 -2.41 -4.29 8.69
CA THR A 91 -3.30 -4.01 9.82
C THR A 91 -4.46 -3.13 9.41
N ILE A 92 -4.22 -2.08 8.62
CA ILE A 92 -5.29 -1.19 8.14
C ILE A 92 -6.16 -1.92 7.12
N LEU A 93 -5.58 -2.59 6.13
CA LEU A 93 -6.32 -3.31 5.10
C LEU A 93 -7.15 -4.48 5.64
N GLY A 94 -6.69 -5.12 6.73
CA GLY A 94 -7.44 -6.14 7.46
C GLY A 94 -8.71 -5.60 8.14
N LYS A 95 -8.72 -4.34 8.55
CA LYS A 95 -9.90 -3.69 9.17
C LYS A 95 -10.96 -3.30 8.14
N VAL A 96 -10.55 -2.95 6.91
CA VAL A 96 -11.45 -2.43 5.85
C VAL A 96 -12.48 -3.46 5.33
N GLY A 97 -12.36 -4.75 5.67
CA GLY A 97 -13.34 -5.80 5.29
C GLY A 97 -14.15 -6.39 6.43
N ARG A 98 -14.21 -5.73 7.59
CA ARG A 98 -14.89 -6.23 8.81
C ARG A 98 -16.25 -5.57 9.07
N ILE A 99 -16.85 -4.94 8.06
CA ILE A 99 -18.19 -4.32 8.11
C ILE A 99 -19.12 -5.13 7.23
#